data_AF-A0A066TMI5-F1
#
_entry.id   AF-A0A066TMI5-F1
#
_cell.length_a   1.000
_cell.length_b   1.000
_cell.length_c   1.000
_cell.angle_alpha   90.00
_cell.angle_beta   90.00
_cell.angle_gamma   90.00
#
_symmetry.space_group_name_H-M   'P 1'
#
loop_
_entity.id
_entity.type
_entity.pdbx_description
1 polymer ?
#
loop_
_entity_poly.entity_id
_entity_poly.type
_entity_poly.pdbx_seq_one_letter_code
_entity_poly.pdbx_strand_id
1 'polypeptide(L)'
;MAFTLYTDSKMTHEAASPYPIDFNGTGTNDFVLYFGSPYTHEMLTPKTGEIMLIPFSRLKAWQPEQNYSFGQIVEPPVANGYMYQCVQAGQTGKTEPVWGIAVNKQCTSGSARFTNLGAKFKAADLKLSLTQQGLETAIGGAALGLGNQLQGGKAIPVYIRVSNSDKSARSDRSDPCISIRLSETVLDTIVQSGHP
;
A
#
# COMPACT_ATOMS: atom_id res chain seq x y z
N MET A 1 -6.23 16.62 -12.96
CA MET A 1 -6.45 15.29 -12.34
C MET A 1 -5.08 14.84 -11.89
N ALA A 2 -4.87 14.60 -10.59
CA ALA A 2 -3.51 14.56 -10.05
C ALA A 2 -2.69 13.37 -10.56
N PHE A 3 -1.37 13.55 -10.58
CA PHE A 3 -0.41 12.47 -10.78
C PHE A 3 -0.78 11.26 -9.91
N THR A 4 -0.82 10.08 -10.52
CA THR A 4 -1.22 8.83 -9.87
C THR A 4 -0.49 7.64 -10.48
N LEU A 5 -0.76 6.45 -9.97
CA LEU A 5 -0.28 5.18 -10.52
C LEU A 5 -1.28 4.64 -11.55
N TYR A 6 -0.76 4.05 -12.61
CA TYR A 6 -1.52 3.41 -13.69
C TYR A 6 -1.04 1.98 -13.90
N THR A 7 -1.92 1.11 -14.40
CA THR A 7 -1.57 -0.27 -14.76
C THR A 7 -0.96 -0.40 -16.15
N ASP A 8 -1.01 0.66 -16.96
CA ASP A 8 -0.49 0.70 -18.32
C ASP A 8 0.37 1.94 -18.59
N SER A 9 1.35 1.79 -19.49
CA SER A 9 2.29 2.85 -19.83
C SER A 9 1.68 4.04 -20.57
N LYS A 10 0.46 3.90 -21.11
CA LYS A 10 -0.28 4.99 -21.76
C LYS A 10 -1.10 5.81 -20.77
N MET A 11 -1.09 5.43 -19.48
CA MET A 11 -1.85 6.09 -18.40
C MET A 11 -3.35 6.17 -18.71
N THR A 12 -3.91 5.07 -19.21
CA THR A 12 -5.34 4.97 -19.58
C THR A 12 -6.18 4.31 -18.50
N HIS A 13 -5.58 3.47 -17.66
CA HIS A 13 -6.23 2.76 -16.56
C HIS A 13 -5.52 3.08 -15.25
N GLU A 14 -6.17 3.89 -14.41
CA GLU A 14 -5.67 4.18 -13.06
C GLU A 14 -5.58 2.89 -12.25
N ALA A 15 -4.47 2.71 -11.54
CA ALA A 15 -4.37 1.70 -10.51
C ALA A 15 -5.31 2.07 -9.37
N ALA A 16 -5.97 1.07 -8.77
CA ALA A 16 -6.78 1.29 -7.58
C ALA A 16 -5.96 2.01 -6.49
N SER A 17 -6.62 2.81 -5.65
CA SER A 17 -5.97 3.56 -4.57
C SER A 17 -6.68 3.27 -3.23
N PRO A 18 -6.04 2.56 -2.29
CA PRO A 18 -4.73 1.92 -2.41
C PRO A 18 -4.73 0.79 -3.44
N TYR A 19 -3.59 0.58 -4.11
CA TYR A 19 -3.46 -0.53 -5.06
C TYR A 19 -3.47 -1.84 -4.27
N PRO A 20 -4.40 -2.77 -4.55
CA PRO A 20 -4.39 -4.06 -3.90
C PRO A 20 -3.15 -4.81 -4.37
N ILE A 21 -2.25 -5.06 -3.44
CA ILE A 21 -1.09 -5.90 -3.71
C ILE A 21 -1.55 -7.33 -3.42
N ASP A 22 -1.77 -8.13 -4.45
CA ASP A 22 -2.13 -9.53 -4.26
C ASP A 22 -0.93 -10.31 -3.69
N PHE A 23 -0.92 -10.48 -2.36
CA PHE A 23 -0.01 -11.39 -1.67
C PHE A 23 -0.54 -12.83 -1.78
N ASN A 24 -0.04 -13.61 -2.74
CA ASN A 24 -0.38 -15.02 -2.88
C ASN A 24 0.77 -15.91 -2.39
N GLY A 25 0.85 -16.10 -1.07
CA GLY A 25 1.72 -17.12 -0.46
C GLY A 25 3.14 -16.67 -0.10
N THR A 26 4.04 -17.65 0.03
CA THR A 26 5.45 -17.44 0.40
C THR A 26 6.29 -17.16 -0.84
N GLY A 27 7.12 -16.11 -0.83
CA GLY A 27 8.03 -15.80 -1.93
C GLY A 27 8.01 -14.34 -2.36
N THR A 28 8.44 -14.09 -3.58
CA THR A 28 8.55 -12.76 -4.18
C THR A 28 7.63 -12.63 -5.38
N ASN A 29 6.92 -11.50 -5.49
CA ASN A 29 6.14 -11.14 -6.65
C ASN A 29 6.61 -9.78 -7.18
N ASP A 30 6.92 -9.73 -8.47
CA ASP A 30 7.39 -8.52 -9.14
C ASP A 30 6.36 -8.06 -10.16
N PHE A 31 6.05 -6.77 -10.15
CA PHE A 31 5.16 -6.14 -11.12
C PHE A 31 5.56 -4.69 -11.36
N VAL A 32 4.94 -4.07 -12.38
CA VAL A 32 5.23 -2.69 -12.76
C VAL A 32 3.94 -1.89 -12.73
N LEU A 33 4.01 -0.72 -12.11
CA LEU A 33 3.01 0.34 -12.25
C LEU A 33 3.67 1.55 -12.91
N TYR A 34 2.86 2.44 -13.46
CA TYR A 34 3.34 3.62 -14.17
C TYR A 34 2.89 4.86 -13.41
N PHE A 35 3.82 5.62 -12.84
CA PHE A 35 3.52 6.87 -12.17
C PHE A 35 3.57 8.03 -13.16
N GLY A 36 2.56 8.89 -13.15
CA GLY A 36 2.54 10.06 -14.03
C GLY A 36 1.17 10.73 -14.08
N SER A 37 1.00 11.58 -15.08
CA SER A 37 -0.28 12.15 -15.49
C SER A 37 -0.37 12.11 -17.02
N PRO A 38 -1.52 11.78 -17.63
CA PRO A 38 -1.70 11.86 -19.07
C PRO A 38 -1.74 13.31 -19.60
N TYR A 39 -1.88 14.30 -18.72
CA TYR A 39 -2.04 15.71 -19.08
C TYR A 39 -0.68 16.40 -19.23
N THR A 40 -0.30 16.72 -20.47
CA THR A 40 0.98 17.38 -20.79
C THR A 40 1.14 18.78 -20.19
N HIS A 41 0.05 19.41 -19.74
CA HIS A 41 0.06 20.73 -19.11
C HIS A 41 0.20 20.67 -17.58
N GLU A 42 0.23 19.49 -16.98
CA GLU A 42 0.42 19.36 -15.54
C GLU A 42 1.89 19.21 -15.19
N MET A 43 2.29 19.84 -14.08
CA MET A 43 3.63 19.77 -13.55
C MET A 43 3.56 19.47 -12.05
N LEU A 44 4.23 18.40 -11.64
CA LEU A 44 4.34 18.02 -10.24
C LEU A 44 5.68 18.51 -9.68
N THR A 45 5.64 19.20 -8.54
CA THR A 45 6.82 19.65 -7.80
C THR A 45 6.73 19.20 -6.34
N PRO A 46 7.83 18.86 -5.68
CA PRO A 46 7.82 18.51 -4.26
C PRO A 46 7.66 19.78 -3.42
N LYS A 47 6.92 19.72 -2.32
CA LYS A 47 6.94 20.80 -1.32
C LYS A 47 8.29 20.91 -0.63
N THR A 48 8.94 19.77 -0.41
CA THR A 48 10.25 19.67 0.25
C THR A 48 11.05 18.51 -0.34
N GLY A 49 12.34 18.71 -0.60
CA GLY A 49 13.23 17.66 -1.07
C GLY A 49 12.88 17.18 -2.48
N GLU A 50 12.73 15.86 -2.63
CA GLU A 50 12.45 15.18 -3.90
C GLU A 50 11.01 14.63 -3.92
N ILE A 51 10.44 14.45 -5.11
CA ILE A 51 9.20 13.70 -5.28
C ILE A 51 9.50 12.23 -4.99
N MET A 52 8.80 11.64 -4.03
CA MET A 52 9.06 10.28 -3.60
C MET A 52 7.80 9.43 -3.58
N LEU A 53 7.96 8.16 -3.93
CA LEU A 53 7.00 7.10 -3.64
C LEU A 53 7.44 6.34 -2.39
N ILE A 54 6.56 6.27 -1.40
CA ILE A 54 6.90 5.80 -0.05
C ILE A 54 6.02 4.59 0.29
N PRO A 55 6.59 3.39 0.47
CA PRO A 55 5.86 2.25 1.02
C PRO A 55 5.34 2.57 2.43
N PHE A 56 4.07 2.29 2.68
CA PHE A 56 3.41 2.65 3.94
C PHE A 56 2.45 1.55 4.40
N SER A 57 2.53 1.18 5.67
CA SER A 57 1.59 0.25 6.28
C SER A 57 0.26 0.92 6.58
N ARG A 58 -0.81 0.30 6.10
CA ARG A 58 -2.21 0.70 6.27
C ARG A 58 -2.93 -0.13 7.32
N LEU A 59 -2.25 -1.13 7.89
CA LEU A 59 -2.79 -1.98 8.93
C LEU A 59 -3.22 -1.12 10.12
N LYS A 60 -4.49 -1.22 10.50
CA LYS A 60 -5.06 -0.44 11.58
C LYS A 60 -5.05 -1.24 12.87
N ALA A 61 -4.80 -0.57 13.98
CA ALA A 61 -5.01 -1.16 15.29
C ALA A 61 -6.51 -1.43 15.53
N TRP A 62 -6.82 -2.56 16.16
CA TRP A 62 -8.13 -2.87 16.71
C TRP A 62 -8.60 -1.74 17.64
N GLN A 63 -9.91 -1.44 17.63
CA GLN A 63 -10.51 -0.44 18.50
C GLN A 63 -11.67 -1.05 19.31
N PRO A 64 -11.87 -0.63 20.58
CA PRO A 64 -13.02 -1.04 21.37
C PRO A 64 -14.32 -0.45 20.84
N GLU A 65 -15.42 -1.16 21.04
CA GLU A 65 -16.79 -0.73 20.68
C GLU A 65 -16.97 -0.33 19.20
N GLN A 66 -16.10 -0.81 18.33
CA GLN A 66 -16.05 -0.50 16.91
C GLN A 66 -16.75 -1.59 16.09
N ASN A 67 -17.53 -1.17 15.10
CA ASN A 67 -18.10 -2.10 14.11
C ASN A 67 -17.02 -2.51 13.11
N TYR A 68 -16.84 -3.82 12.96
CA TYR A 68 -16.00 -4.43 11.93
C TYR A 68 -16.84 -5.23 10.95
N SER A 69 -16.57 -5.02 9.66
CA SER A 69 -17.15 -5.78 8.55
C SER A 69 -16.31 -7.03 8.25
N PHE A 70 -16.94 -8.03 7.65
CA PHE A 70 -16.24 -9.22 7.17
C PHE A 70 -15.11 -8.81 6.21
N GLY A 71 -13.93 -9.40 6.37
CA GLY A 71 -12.76 -9.15 5.54
C GLY A 71 -11.83 -8.03 6.03
N GLN A 72 -12.24 -7.17 6.97
CA GLN A 72 -11.36 -6.14 7.52
C GLN A 72 -10.20 -6.76 8.29
N ILE A 73 -9.00 -6.18 8.15
CA ILE A 73 -7.77 -6.69 8.76
C ILE A 73 -7.24 -5.68 9.77
N VAL A 74 -6.90 -6.18 10.96
CA VAL A 74 -6.39 -5.38 12.08
C VAL A 74 -5.14 -5.97 12.71
N GLU A 75 -4.41 -5.16 13.46
CA GLU A 75 -3.45 -5.62 14.46
C GLU A 75 -3.90 -5.25 15.89
N PRO A 76 -3.37 -5.91 16.92
CA PRO A 76 -3.60 -5.50 18.31
C PRO A 76 -3.10 -4.07 18.56
N PRO A 77 -3.71 -3.27 19.48
CA PRO A 77 -3.20 -1.95 19.86
C PRO A 77 -1.75 -1.98 20.33
N VAL A 78 -1.36 -3.02 21.10
CA VAL A 78 0.04 -3.34 21.36
C VAL A 78 0.46 -4.43 20.37
N ALA A 79 1.08 -4.01 19.27
CA ALA A 79 1.40 -4.89 18.15
C ALA A 79 2.19 -6.14 18.60
N ASN A 80 1.60 -7.32 18.39
CA ASN A 80 2.27 -8.60 18.64
C ASN A 80 2.97 -9.18 17.40
N GLY A 81 2.99 -8.41 16.29
CA GLY A 81 3.63 -8.79 15.04
C GLY A 81 2.74 -9.60 14.09
N TYR A 82 1.47 -9.83 14.42
CA TYR A 82 0.51 -10.57 13.59
C TYR A 82 -0.65 -9.68 13.14
N MET A 83 -1.34 -10.12 12.08
CA MET A 83 -2.56 -9.49 11.59
C MET A 83 -3.75 -10.44 11.65
N TYR A 84 -4.94 -9.88 11.81
CA TYR A 84 -6.15 -10.61 12.11
C TYR A 84 -7.30 -10.14 11.23
N GLN A 85 -7.95 -11.06 10.53
CA GLN A 85 -9.08 -10.76 9.66
C GLN A 85 -10.39 -10.99 10.40
N CYS A 86 -11.31 -10.04 10.31
CA CYS A 86 -12.70 -10.21 10.74
C CYS A 86 -13.39 -11.25 9.84
N VAL A 87 -13.72 -12.41 10.41
CA VAL A 87 -14.43 -13.51 9.73
C VAL A 87 -15.89 -13.61 10.11
N GLN A 88 -16.33 -12.82 11.09
CA GLN A 88 -17.74 -12.60 11.41
C GLN A 88 -17.90 -11.12 11.75
N ALA A 89 -18.70 -10.41 10.96
CA ALA A 89 -18.99 -8.99 11.19
C ALA A 89 -19.72 -8.79 12.53
N GLY A 90 -19.42 -7.69 13.19
CA GLY A 90 -20.01 -7.37 14.49
C GLY A 90 -19.36 -6.16 15.16
N GLN A 91 -19.87 -5.80 16.33
CA GLN A 91 -19.29 -4.77 17.18
C GLN A 91 -18.32 -5.42 18.16
N THR A 92 -17.13 -4.83 18.30
CA THR A 92 -16.14 -5.29 19.27
C THR A 92 -16.55 -4.96 20.71
N GLY A 93 -16.00 -5.71 21.66
CA GLY A 93 -16.23 -5.47 23.07
C GLY A 93 -15.49 -4.22 23.57
N LYS A 94 -15.75 -3.85 24.83
CA LYS A 94 -15.01 -2.79 25.55
C LYS A 94 -13.54 -3.13 25.77
N THR A 95 -13.24 -4.42 25.92
CA THR A 95 -11.90 -4.94 26.15
C THR A 95 -11.40 -5.69 24.94
N GLU A 96 -10.10 -5.56 24.69
CA GLU A 96 -9.39 -6.30 23.66
C GLU A 96 -9.50 -7.82 23.88
N PRO A 97 -9.65 -8.64 22.81
CA PRO A 97 -9.61 -10.08 22.95
C PRO A 97 -8.17 -10.58 23.21
N VAL A 98 -8.03 -11.82 23.67
CA VAL A 98 -6.71 -12.47 23.72
C VAL A 98 -6.27 -12.85 22.31
N TRP A 99 -5.25 -12.17 21.79
CA TRP A 99 -4.72 -12.42 20.46
C TRP A 99 -3.75 -13.61 20.44
N GLY A 100 -4.23 -14.75 19.93
CA GLY A 100 -3.38 -15.91 19.70
C GLY A 100 -2.42 -15.71 18.54
N ILE A 101 -1.16 -16.12 18.70
CA ILE A 101 -0.11 -16.02 17.67
C ILE A 101 -0.06 -17.21 16.70
N ALA A 102 -0.87 -18.24 16.94
CA ALA A 102 -0.97 -19.39 16.05
C ALA A 102 -1.88 -19.06 14.86
N VAL A 103 -1.37 -19.27 13.65
CA VAL A 103 -2.08 -19.02 12.40
C VAL A 103 -3.38 -19.82 12.35
N ASN A 104 -4.41 -19.23 11.74
CA ASN A 104 -5.78 -19.77 11.63
C ASN A 104 -6.51 -19.96 12.96
N LYS A 105 -5.94 -19.52 14.10
CA LYS A 105 -6.69 -19.46 15.36
C LYS A 105 -7.60 -18.25 15.40
N GLN A 106 -8.76 -18.45 16.00
CA GLN A 106 -9.79 -17.43 16.11
C GLN A 106 -9.92 -16.91 17.53
N CYS A 107 -10.32 -15.64 17.64
CA CYS A 107 -10.74 -15.02 18.89
C CYS A 107 -12.03 -14.22 18.67
N THR A 108 -12.77 -14.02 19.75
CA THR A 108 -14.03 -13.28 19.75
C THR A 108 -13.85 -11.98 20.51
N SER A 109 -14.32 -10.86 19.94
CA SER A 109 -14.41 -9.57 20.62
C SER A 109 -15.82 -9.03 20.41
N GLY A 110 -16.61 -8.95 21.48
CA GLY A 110 -18.03 -8.63 21.38
C GLY A 110 -18.77 -9.64 20.50
N SER A 111 -19.44 -9.16 19.45
CA SER A 111 -20.11 -10.00 18.44
C SER A 111 -19.25 -10.28 17.19
N ALA A 112 -18.07 -9.66 17.08
CA ALA A 112 -17.13 -9.91 16.00
C ALA A 112 -16.19 -11.09 16.29
N ARG A 113 -15.81 -11.84 15.24
CA ARG A 113 -14.76 -12.87 15.32
C ARG A 113 -13.63 -12.57 14.37
N PHE A 114 -12.41 -12.78 14.85
CA PHE A 114 -11.18 -12.54 14.09
C PHE A 114 -10.38 -13.83 13.95
N THR A 115 -9.71 -14.02 12.82
CA THR A 115 -8.79 -15.13 12.55
C THR A 115 -7.38 -14.59 12.33
N ASN A 116 -6.38 -15.18 13.00
CA ASN A 116 -4.97 -14.86 12.78
C ASN A 116 -4.54 -15.31 11.36
N LEU A 117 -4.05 -14.37 10.55
CA LEU A 117 -3.56 -14.64 9.20
C LEU A 117 -2.05 -14.93 9.13
N GLY A 118 -1.30 -14.72 10.21
CA GLY A 118 0.16 -14.80 10.27
C GLY A 118 0.80 -13.46 10.59
N ALA A 119 2.12 -13.37 10.47
CA ALA A 119 2.83 -12.13 10.73
C ALA A 119 2.28 -10.97 9.87
N LYS A 120 2.35 -9.75 10.40
CA LYS A 120 1.88 -8.57 9.67
C LYS A 120 2.80 -8.24 8.50
N PHE A 121 2.22 -7.70 7.44
CA PHE A 121 3.00 -7.05 6.39
C PHE A 121 3.59 -5.75 6.88
N LYS A 122 4.83 -5.49 6.47
CA LYS A 122 5.60 -4.29 6.81
C LYS A 122 5.92 -3.53 5.52
N ALA A 123 6.14 -2.23 5.64
CA ALA A 123 6.67 -1.44 4.52
C ALA A 123 7.99 -2.06 3.98
N ALA A 124 8.79 -2.66 4.87
CA ALA A 124 10.03 -3.36 4.53
C ALA A 124 9.86 -4.58 3.59
N ASP A 125 8.64 -5.12 3.47
CA ASP A 125 8.35 -6.23 2.57
C ASP A 125 8.23 -5.76 1.10
N LEU A 126 8.17 -4.45 0.87
CA LEU A 126 8.12 -3.85 -0.47
C LEU A 126 9.47 -3.25 -0.84
N LYS A 127 9.92 -3.53 -2.05
CA LYS A 127 11.01 -2.80 -2.70
C LYS A 127 10.48 -2.05 -3.91
N LEU A 128 10.96 -0.84 -4.10
CA LEU A 128 10.62 0.01 -5.24
C LEU A 128 11.91 0.33 -6.02
N SER A 129 11.81 0.38 -7.35
CA SER A 129 12.93 0.72 -8.23
C SER A 129 12.43 1.31 -9.56
N LEU A 130 13.24 2.12 -10.22
CA LEU A 130 12.98 2.61 -11.58
C LEU A 130 13.36 1.58 -12.67
N THR A 131 14.02 0.48 -12.29
CA THR A 131 14.39 -0.62 -13.19
C THR A 131 14.18 -1.98 -12.54
N GLN A 132 13.95 -3.02 -13.34
CA GLN A 132 13.84 -4.39 -12.86
C GLN A 132 15.10 -4.84 -12.09
N GLN A 133 16.29 -4.55 -12.62
CA GLN A 133 17.56 -4.94 -11.99
C GLN A 133 17.80 -4.22 -10.66
N GLY A 134 17.32 -2.98 -10.52
CA GLY A 134 17.44 -2.23 -9.27
C GLY A 134 16.65 -2.86 -8.11
N LEU A 135 15.66 -3.72 -8.37
CA LEU A 135 14.95 -4.46 -7.30
C LEU A 135 15.87 -5.41 -6.52
N GLU A 136 16.96 -5.88 -7.14
CA GLU A 136 17.92 -6.77 -6.48
C GLU A 136 18.68 -6.05 -5.36
N THR A 137 19.03 -4.78 -5.57
CA THR A 137 19.80 -3.97 -4.63
C THR A 137 18.96 -3.01 -3.80
N ALA A 138 17.69 -2.77 -4.19
CA ALA A 138 16.78 -1.91 -3.45
C ALA A 138 16.57 -2.41 -2.01
N ILE A 139 16.49 -1.45 -1.09
CA ILE A 139 16.24 -1.68 0.34
C ILE A 139 14.72 -1.74 0.56
N GLY A 140 14.27 -2.77 1.28
CA GLY A 140 12.87 -2.92 1.62
C GLY A 140 12.34 -1.73 2.44
N GLY A 141 11.21 -1.17 2.04
CA GLY A 141 10.56 -0.03 2.69
C GLY A 141 11.20 1.33 2.42
N ALA A 142 12.29 1.37 1.65
CA ALA A 142 12.90 2.63 1.25
C ALA A 142 11.98 3.41 0.29
N ALA A 143 12.01 4.74 0.42
CA ALA A 143 11.35 5.62 -0.52
C ALA A 143 12.08 5.60 -1.87
N LEU A 144 11.31 5.67 -2.96
CA LEU A 144 11.83 5.79 -4.31
C LEU A 144 11.76 7.25 -4.76
N GLY A 145 12.91 7.86 -4.97
CA GLY A 145 13.02 9.20 -5.57
C GLY A 145 12.66 9.18 -7.06
N LEU A 146 11.89 10.17 -7.50
CA LEU A 146 11.46 10.37 -8.89
C LEU A 146 12.02 11.66 -9.50
N GLY A 147 12.84 12.41 -8.77
CA GLY A 147 13.37 13.71 -9.13
C GLY A 147 12.61 14.89 -8.51
N ASN A 148 13.08 16.10 -8.83
CA ASN A 148 12.60 17.35 -8.22
C ASN A 148 11.46 18.02 -8.98
N GLN A 149 11.10 17.50 -10.16
CA GLN A 149 10.03 18.02 -10.99
C GLN A 149 9.63 16.96 -12.00
N LEU A 150 8.33 16.74 -12.18
CA LEU A 150 7.81 15.80 -13.17
C LEU A 150 6.81 16.52 -14.08
N GLN A 151 7.04 16.42 -15.38
CA GLN A 151 6.12 16.90 -16.41
C GLN A 151 5.11 15.80 -16.76
N GLY A 152 3.82 16.15 -16.83
CA GLY A 152 2.79 15.25 -17.32
C GLY A 152 2.96 14.91 -18.82
N GLY A 153 2.20 13.94 -19.29
CA GLY A 153 2.36 13.32 -20.61
C GLY A 153 3.48 12.28 -20.70
N LYS A 154 4.19 12.01 -19.60
CA LYS A 154 5.22 10.97 -19.50
C LYS A 154 4.92 10.04 -18.33
N ALA A 155 4.88 8.74 -18.64
CA ALA A 155 4.79 7.69 -17.63
C ALA A 155 6.19 7.31 -17.14
N ILE A 156 6.35 7.18 -15.83
CA ILE A 156 7.56 6.68 -15.17
C ILE A 156 7.28 5.25 -14.73
N PRO A 157 8.00 4.24 -15.25
CA PRO A 157 7.85 2.87 -14.78
C PRO A 157 8.39 2.76 -13.34
N VAL A 158 7.56 2.19 -12.47
CA VAL A 158 7.87 1.90 -11.08
C VAL A 158 7.79 0.38 -10.93
N TYR A 159 8.96 -0.24 -10.86
CA TYR A 159 9.11 -1.66 -10.59
C TYR A 159 8.94 -1.89 -9.10
N ILE A 160 8.09 -2.87 -8.76
CA ILE A 160 7.69 -3.15 -7.38
C ILE A 160 7.94 -4.63 -7.15
N ARG A 161 8.79 -4.95 -6.17
CA ARG A 161 8.94 -6.30 -5.63
C ARG A 161 8.29 -6.37 -4.28
N VAL A 162 7.48 -7.39 -4.09
CA VAL A 162 6.80 -7.66 -2.84
C VAL A 162 7.29 -9.00 -2.34
N SER A 163 7.79 -9.05 -1.11
CA SER A 163 8.39 -10.24 -0.51
C SER A 163 7.60 -10.66 0.73
N ASN A 164 7.10 -11.89 0.74
CA ASN A 164 6.62 -12.52 1.98
C ASN A 164 7.69 -13.47 2.50
N SER A 165 8.39 -13.06 3.56
CA SER A 165 9.44 -13.84 4.23
C SER A 165 8.90 -14.80 5.30
N ASP A 166 7.60 -14.78 5.58
CA ASP A 166 6.97 -15.70 6.51
C ASP A 166 6.66 -17.04 5.83
N LYS A 167 6.63 -18.13 6.60
CA LYS A 167 6.28 -19.47 6.10
C LYS A 167 4.79 -19.66 5.87
N SER A 168 3.96 -18.75 6.39
CA SER A 168 2.51 -18.85 6.37
C SER A 168 1.95 -18.26 5.08
N ALA A 169 1.13 -19.03 4.37
CA ALA A 169 0.32 -18.51 3.29
C ALA A 169 -0.72 -17.55 3.87
N ARG A 170 -0.66 -16.28 3.46
CA ARG A 170 -1.56 -15.23 3.92
C ARG A 170 -1.80 -14.21 2.82
N SER A 171 -2.95 -13.57 2.86
CA SER A 171 -3.40 -12.57 1.88
C SER A 171 -4.09 -11.43 2.61
N ASP A 172 -3.84 -10.21 2.15
CA ASP A 172 -4.55 -8.99 2.59
C ASP A 172 -5.56 -8.52 1.54
N ARG A 173 -5.90 -9.36 0.55
CA ARG A 173 -6.75 -8.98 -0.59
C ARG A 173 -8.10 -8.37 -0.19
N SER A 174 -8.64 -8.75 0.97
CA SER A 174 -9.90 -8.21 1.48
C SER A 174 -9.78 -6.81 2.09
N ASP A 175 -8.59 -6.42 2.55
CA ASP A 175 -8.28 -5.13 3.16
C ASP A 175 -6.78 -4.84 3.01
N PRO A 176 -6.35 -4.26 1.87
CA PRO A 176 -4.93 -4.07 1.55
C PRO A 176 -4.17 -3.33 2.66
N CYS A 177 -3.20 -4.03 3.24
CA CYS A 177 -2.50 -3.60 4.45
C CYS A 177 -1.23 -2.79 4.14
N ILE A 178 -0.82 -2.71 2.87
CA ILE A 178 0.28 -1.85 2.41
C ILE A 178 -0.20 -0.95 1.26
N SER A 179 0.32 0.27 1.21
CA SER A 179 0.09 1.21 0.12
C SER A 179 1.38 1.91 -0.29
N ILE A 180 1.41 2.49 -1.48
CA ILE A 180 2.46 3.39 -1.93
C ILE A 180 1.89 4.81 -1.85
N ARG A 181 2.53 5.69 -1.08
CA ARG A 181 2.13 7.08 -0.89
C ARG A 181 3.06 8.01 -1.66
N LEU A 182 2.51 9.09 -2.19
CA LEU A 182 3.29 10.20 -2.73
C LEU A 182 3.74 11.10 -1.57
N SER A 183 4.98 11.61 -1.62
CA SER A 183 5.43 12.69 -0.74
C SER A 183 4.58 13.96 -0.94
N GLU A 184 4.70 14.93 -0.05
CA GLU A 184 3.95 16.17 -0.21
C GLU A 184 4.40 16.91 -1.46
N THR A 185 3.45 17.17 -2.35
CA THR A 185 3.68 17.79 -3.66
C THR A 185 2.72 18.95 -3.90
N VAL A 186 3.08 19.78 -4.87
CA VAL A 186 2.24 20.82 -5.48
C VAL A 186 2.03 20.44 -6.93
N LEU A 187 0.78 20.57 -7.39
CA LEU A 187 0.41 20.36 -8.78
C LEU A 187 0.11 21.71 -9.42
N ASP A 188 0.91 22.08 -10.40
CA ASP A 188 0.73 23.29 -11.18
C ASP A 188 0.16 22.94 -12.56
N THR A 189 -0.77 23.77 -13.04
CA THR A 189 -1.25 23.71 -14.43
C THR A 189 -0.54 24.80 -15.23
N ILE A 190 0.31 24.39 -16.18
CA ILE A 190 0.96 25.29 -17.12
C ILE A 190 -0.11 25.80 -18.08
N VAL A 191 -0.50 27.06 -17.91
CA VAL A 191 -1.38 27.75 -18.86
C VAL A 191 -0.58 27.92 -20.16
N GLN A 192 -1.02 27.31 -21.26
CA GLN A 192 -0.45 27.66 -22.56
C GLN A 192 -0.82 29.12 -22.85
N SER A 193 0.16 30.02 -22.76
CA SER A 193 0.01 31.38 -23.27
C SER A 193 -0.19 31.30 -24.78
N GLY A 194 -1.45 31.34 -25.22
CA GLY A 194 -1.79 31.51 -26.63
C GLY A 194 -1.20 32.82 -27.12
N HIS A 195 -0.34 32.75 -28.14
CA HIS A 195 -0.02 33.93 -28.94
C HIS A 195 -1.15 34.10 -29.98
N PRO A 196 -1.67 35.33 -30.15
CA PRO A 196 -2.70 35.65 -31.14
C PRO A 196 -2.22 35.50 -32.59
#